data_AF-A0A7X3LUM5-F1
#
_entry.id   AF-A0A7X3LUM5-F1
#
_cell.length_a   1.000
_cell.length_b   1.000
_cell.length_c   1.000
_cell.angle_alpha   90.00
_cell.angle_beta   90.00
_cell.angle_gamma   90.00
#
_symmetry.space_group_name_H-M   'P 1'
#
loop_
_entity.id
_entity.type
_entity.pdbx_description
1 polymer ?
#
loop_
_entity_poly.entity_id
_entity_poly.type
_entity_poly.pdbx_seq_one_letter_code
_entity_poly.pdbx_strand_id
1 'polypeptide(L)'
;MAEGLDYAVEPSTGYALSGHDPLSYFIGGRPRSGDPSIEYRWDGAVWVFVNEGNRDAFVTDPDVYAPQFTGCDPQALAEGYATTGNPMIFAIIDSRLYLFHSEVNRFLFLSNPSLLLEDARANARTFNCWRG
;
A
#
# COMPACT_ATOMS: atom_id res chain seq x y z
N MET A 1 -16.81 -9.29 12.48
CA MET A 1 -16.93 -8.13 11.57
C MET A 1 -15.58 -8.00 10.91
N ALA A 2 -15.52 -8.02 9.57
CA ALA A 2 -14.24 -8.00 8.87
C ALA A 2 -13.58 -6.63 9.09
N GLU A 3 -12.58 -6.57 9.96
CA GLU A 3 -11.66 -5.44 10.03
C GLU A 3 -10.96 -5.35 8.67
N GLY A 4 -10.97 -4.16 8.07
CA GLY A 4 -10.46 -3.94 6.72
C GLY A 4 -9.03 -4.46 6.58
N LEU A 5 -8.69 -4.95 5.40
CA LEU A 5 -7.29 -5.21 5.07
C LEU A 5 -6.65 -3.84 4.87
N ASP A 6 -6.17 -3.28 6.00
CA ASP A 6 -5.84 -1.87 6.19
C ASP A 6 -4.37 -1.61 5.89
N TYR A 7 -4.02 -1.20 4.67
CA TYR A 7 -2.74 -0.56 4.33
C TYR A 7 -1.45 -1.27 4.81
N ALA A 8 -1.47 -2.61 4.91
CA ALA A 8 -0.41 -3.39 5.55
C ALA A 8 -0.06 -2.89 6.97
N VAL A 9 -1.09 -2.63 7.78
CA VAL A 9 -1.00 -2.18 9.16
C VAL A 9 -0.28 -3.20 10.04
N GLU A 10 0.68 -2.71 10.82
CA GLU A 10 1.34 -3.50 11.85
C GLU A 10 0.42 -3.68 13.07
N PRO A 11 0.09 -4.92 13.49
CA PRO A 11 -0.92 -5.17 14.53
C PRO A 11 -0.60 -4.60 15.92
N SER A 12 0.68 -4.43 16.26
CA SER A 12 1.10 -3.93 17.58
C SER A 12 1.02 -2.40 17.69
N THR A 13 1.20 -1.68 16.58
CA THR A 13 1.31 -0.21 16.57
C THR A 13 0.11 0.46 15.90
N GLY A 14 -0.59 -0.24 15.00
CA GLY A 14 -1.60 0.36 14.13
C GLY A 14 -1.01 1.17 12.96
N TYR A 15 0.31 1.06 12.73
CA TYR A 15 0.99 1.83 11.70
C TYR A 15 0.77 1.24 10.30
N ALA A 16 0.25 2.05 9.39
CA ALA A 16 0.21 1.76 7.96
C ALA A 16 1.62 1.49 7.43
N LEU A 17 1.72 0.65 6.39
CA LEU A 17 2.98 0.28 5.75
C LEU A 17 4.03 -0.25 6.74
N SER A 18 3.59 -0.85 7.86
CA SER A 18 4.47 -1.26 8.96
C SER A 18 5.41 -0.14 9.44
N GLY A 19 4.92 1.10 9.52
CA GLY A 19 5.68 2.25 10.03
C GLY A 19 6.62 2.91 9.02
N HIS A 20 6.47 2.62 7.73
CA HIS A 20 7.23 3.29 6.67
C HIS A 20 6.52 4.55 6.17
N ASP A 21 7.31 5.57 5.85
CA ASP A 21 6.82 6.80 5.26
C ASP A 21 6.30 6.54 3.83
N PRO A 22 5.03 6.83 3.52
CA PRO A 22 4.45 6.56 2.20
C PRO A 22 5.15 7.34 1.07
N LEU A 23 5.66 8.54 1.32
CA LEU A 23 6.37 9.33 0.30
C LEU A 23 7.76 8.78 0.00
N SER A 24 8.37 8.09 0.96
CA SER A 24 9.71 7.52 0.77
C SER A 24 9.76 6.45 -0.33
N TYR A 25 8.63 5.79 -0.61
CA TYR A 25 8.51 4.83 -1.72
C TYR A 25 8.79 5.43 -3.10
N PHE A 26 8.52 6.73 -3.26
CA PHE A 26 8.65 7.45 -4.52
C PHE A 26 10.03 8.12 -4.68
N ILE A 27 10.91 8.01 -3.67
CA ILE A 27 12.21 8.68 -3.63
C ILE A 27 13.32 7.68 -3.34
N GLY A 28 14.25 7.50 -4.28
CA GLY A 28 15.46 6.70 -4.05
C GLY A 28 15.24 5.18 -3.96
N GLY A 29 14.04 4.69 -4.29
CA GLY A 29 13.75 3.27 -4.49
C GLY A 29 13.79 2.39 -3.23
N ARG A 30 13.76 2.98 -2.04
CA ARG A 30 13.72 2.24 -0.77
C ARG A 30 12.81 2.96 0.24
N PRO A 31 11.85 2.25 0.85
CA PRO A 31 11.03 2.83 1.90
C PRO A 31 11.89 3.12 3.14
N ARG A 32 11.53 4.16 3.87
CA ARG A 32 12.21 4.62 5.08
C ARG A 32 11.23 4.61 6.24
N SER A 33 11.68 4.15 7.40
CA SER A 33 10.88 4.20 8.63
C SER A 33 10.57 5.66 9.00
N GLY A 34 9.31 5.94 9.32
CA GLY A 34 8.88 7.25 9.81
C GLY A 34 9.26 7.47 11.27
N ASP A 35 9.17 8.73 11.70
CA ASP A 35 9.31 9.12 13.10
C ASP A 35 7.94 9.05 13.79
N PRO A 36 7.78 8.29 14.89
CA PRO A 36 6.52 8.23 15.66
C PRO A 36 6.02 9.58 16.18
N SER A 37 6.87 10.60 16.28
CA SER A 37 6.48 11.97 16.65
C SER A 37 5.84 12.75 15.50
N ILE A 38 5.99 12.27 14.26
CA ILE A 38 5.46 12.87 13.04
C ILE A 38 4.41 11.89 12.48
N GLU A 39 3.21 11.90 13.06
CA GLU A 39 2.11 11.03 12.65
C GLU A 39 0.89 11.78 12.10
N TYR A 40 0.07 11.07 11.31
CA TYR A 40 -1.23 11.51 10.84
C TYR A 40 -2.20 10.32 10.80
N ARG A 41 -3.44 10.51 11.25
CA ARG A 41 -4.49 9.49 11.22
C ARG A 41 -5.36 9.68 9.99
N TRP A 42 -5.42 8.67 9.14
CA TRP A 42 -6.21 8.71 7.91
C TRP A 42 -6.69 7.31 7.54
N ASP A 43 -7.96 7.24 7.16
CA ASP A 43 -8.65 6.03 6.70
C ASP A 43 -8.44 4.80 7.62
N GLY A 44 -8.65 5.01 8.93
CA GLY A 44 -8.54 3.95 9.94
C GLY A 44 -7.12 3.60 10.37
N ALA A 45 -6.09 4.08 9.68
CA ALA A 45 -4.69 3.78 9.99
C ALA A 45 -3.91 4.99 10.53
N VAL A 46 -2.80 4.70 11.20
CA VAL A 46 -1.83 5.70 11.64
C VAL A 46 -0.64 5.71 10.67
N TRP A 47 -0.34 6.87 10.10
CA TRP A 47 0.73 7.07 9.14
C TRP A 47 1.86 7.83 9.81
N VAL A 48 3.10 7.38 9.65
CA VAL A 48 4.30 8.03 10.21
C VAL A 48 5.22 8.51 9.09
N PHE A 49 5.94 9.60 9.31
CA PHE A 49 6.70 10.29 8.25
C PHE A 49 8.13 10.57 8.67
N VAL A 50 9.06 10.61 7.72
CA VAL A 50 10.47 10.92 8.00
C VAL A 50 10.71 12.42 8.28
N ASN A 51 9.76 13.27 7.89
CA ASN A 51 9.76 14.72 8.15
C ASN A 51 8.35 15.30 7.95
N GLU A 52 8.13 16.53 8.43
CA GLU A 52 6.84 17.22 8.35
C GLU A 52 6.43 17.55 6.92
N GLY A 53 7.38 17.83 6.02
CA GLY A 53 7.08 18.08 4.61
C GLY A 53 6.43 16.88 3.92
N ASN A 54 6.86 15.67 4.25
CA ASN A 54 6.26 14.44 3.74
C ASN A 54 4.85 14.23 4.30
N ARG A 55 4.66 14.49 5.60
CA ARG A 55 3.33 14.47 6.23
C ARG A 55 2.39 15.46 5.53
N ASP A 56 2.82 16.69 5.34
CA ASP A 56 1.97 17.76 4.79
C ASP A 56 1.59 17.47 3.33
N ALA A 57 2.50 16.89 2.55
CA ALA A 57 2.21 16.40 1.20
C ALA A 57 1.24 15.21 1.21
N PHE A 58 1.37 14.26 2.15
CA PHE A 58 0.40 13.17 2.32
C PHE A 58 -0.98 13.68 2.69
N VAL A 59 -1.08 14.61 3.65
CA VAL A 59 -2.34 15.20 4.11
C VAL A 59 -3.07 15.91 2.96
N THR A 60 -2.32 16.49 2.01
CA THR A 60 -2.89 17.18 0.86
C THR A 60 -3.54 16.22 -0.13
N ASP A 61 -2.93 15.06 -0.39
CA ASP A 61 -3.45 14.07 -1.34
C ASP A 61 -3.07 12.64 -0.94
N PRO A 62 -3.72 12.07 0.09
CA PRO A 62 -3.33 10.78 0.64
C PRO A 62 -3.52 9.63 -0.35
N ASP A 63 -4.46 9.77 -1.28
CA ASP A 63 -4.77 8.76 -2.31
C ASP A 63 -3.63 8.57 -3.32
N VAL A 64 -2.79 9.59 -3.52
CA VAL A 64 -1.59 9.49 -4.36
C VAL A 64 -0.52 8.60 -3.73
N TYR A 65 -0.35 8.70 -2.42
CA TYR A 65 0.77 8.09 -1.72
C TYR A 65 0.42 6.79 -1.00
N ALA A 66 -0.85 6.58 -0.63
CA ALA A 66 -1.33 5.33 -0.07
C ALA A 66 -1.21 4.18 -1.09
N PRO A 67 -0.92 2.94 -0.64
CA PRO A 67 -0.87 1.80 -1.53
C PRO A 67 -2.26 1.54 -2.12
N GLN A 68 -2.27 1.20 -3.40
CA GLN A 68 -3.47 0.75 -4.10
C GLN A 68 -4.01 -0.53 -3.46
N PHE A 69 -5.29 -0.78 -3.73
CA PHE A 69 -6.02 -1.93 -3.20
C PHE A 69 -5.95 -2.05 -1.67
N THR A 70 -5.88 -0.91 -0.98
CA THR A 70 -5.69 -0.82 0.48
C THR A 70 -4.51 -1.66 0.97
N GLY A 71 -3.47 -1.87 0.15
CA GLY A 71 -2.30 -2.68 0.48
C GLY A 71 -2.42 -4.18 0.22
N CYS A 72 -3.50 -4.66 -0.40
CA CYS A 72 -3.60 -6.03 -0.89
C CYS A 72 -2.68 -6.28 -2.09
N ASP A 73 -2.16 -7.50 -2.18
CA ASP A 73 -1.31 -7.92 -3.30
C ASP A 73 -2.13 -7.98 -4.61
N PRO A 74 -1.76 -7.20 -5.64
CA PRO A 74 -2.53 -7.15 -6.88
C PRO A 74 -2.38 -8.42 -7.74
N GLN A 75 -1.28 -9.18 -7.62
CA GLN A 75 -1.15 -10.48 -8.29
C GLN A 75 -2.13 -11.49 -7.69
N ALA A 76 -2.20 -11.55 -6.35
CA ALA A 76 -3.14 -12.43 -5.66
C ALA A 76 -4.60 -12.06 -6.01
N LEU A 77 -4.89 -10.75 -6.05
CA LEU A 77 -6.21 -10.27 -6.47
C LEU A 77 -6.53 -10.68 -7.90
N ALA A 78 -5.59 -10.57 -8.84
CA ALA A 78 -5.78 -11.05 -10.21
C ALA A 78 -6.05 -12.56 -10.27
N GLU A 79 -5.44 -13.34 -9.38
CA GLU A 79 -5.67 -14.79 -9.23
C GLU A 79 -6.97 -15.15 -8.47
N GLY A 80 -7.71 -14.15 -7.98
CA GLY A 80 -9.03 -14.35 -7.38
C GLY A 80 -9.01 -14.65 -5.88
N TYR A 81 -7.98 -14.21 -5.15
CA TYR A 81 -7.95 -14.22 -3.68
C TYR A 81 -7.27 -12.96 -3.14
N ALA A 82 -7.39 -12.70 -1.83
CA ALA A 82 -6.73 -11.57 -1.19
C ALA A 82 -5.67 -12.02 -0.20
N THR A 83 -4.54 -11.33 -0.22
CA THR A 83 -3.49 -11.41 0.79
C THR A 83 -2.87 -10.03 0.95
N THR A 84 -2.38 -9.72 2.15
CA THR A 84 -1.69 -8.46 2.43
C THR A 84 -0.33 -8.43 1.75
N GLY A 85 -0.03 -7.33 1.07
CA GLY A 85 1.30 -7.08 0.53
C GLY A 85 2.33 -6.77 1.61
N ASN A 86 3.59 -7.04 1.32
CA ASN A 86 4.70 -6.69 2.18
C ASN A 86 5.18 -5.26 1.83
N PRO A 87 5.24 -4.32 2.81
CA PRO A 87 5.75 -2.97 2.58
C PRO A 87 7.17 -2.89 2.00
N MET A 88 7.96 -3.95 2.09
CA MET A 88 9.31 -4.02 1.51
C MET A 88 9.33 -4.54 0.07
N ILE A 89 8.26 -5.17 -0.40
CA ILE A 89 8.16 -5.75 -1.75
C ILE A 89 7.10 -4.96 -2.50
N PHE A 90 7.53 -3.96 -3.28
CA PHE A 90 6.63 -2.99 -3.89
C PHE A 90 7.00 -2.65 -5.33
N ALA A 91 6.08 -2.03 -6.05
CA ALA A 91 6.35 -1.38 -7.32
C ALA A 91 5.60 -0.05 -7.40
N ILE A 92 6.19 0.92 -8.10
CA ILE A 92 5.51 2.13 -8.53
C ILE A 92 5.10 1.94 -10.00
N ILE A 93 3.80 1.96 -10.28
CA ILE A 93 3.24 1.80 -11.62
C ILE A 93 2.28 2.97 -11.84
N ASP A 94 2.46 3.73 -12.92
CA ASP A 94 1.67 4.94 -13.21
C ASP A 94 1.56 5.92 -12.02
N SER A 95 2.69 6.11 -11.33
CA SER A 95 2.79 6.96 -10.13
C SER A 95 1.92 6.51 -8.95
N ARG A 96 1.55 5.24 -8.88
CA ARG A 96 0.83 4.63 -7.75
C ARG A 96 1.64 3.53 -7.11
N LEU A 97 1.52 3.40 -5.78
CA LEU A 97 2.19 2.39 -4.98
C LEU A 97 1.41 1.07 -4.97
N TYR A 98 2.07 -0.04 -5.27
CA TYR A 98 1.52 -1.39 -5.17
C TYR A 98 2.43 -2.24 -4.28
N LEU A 99 1.85 -3.00 -3.37
CA LEU A 99 2.56 -3.91 -2.47
C LEU A 99 2.34 -5.36 -2.91
N PHE A 100 3.32 -6.22 -2.70
CA PHE A 100 3.27 -7.63 -3.06
C PHE A 100 3.62 -8.50 -1.86
N HIS A 101 2.95 -9.62 -1.72
CA HIS A 101 3.22 -10.59 -0.66
C HIS A 101 4.60 -11.24 -0.83
N SER A 102 5.05 -11.45 -2.07
CA SER A 102 6.33 -12.08 -2.40
C SER A 102 6.99 -11.48 -3.64
N GLU A 103 8.31 -11.67 -3.77
CA GLU A 103 9.06 -11.27 -4.98
C GLU A 103 8.59 -12.03 -6.23
N VAL A 104 8.10 -13.27 -6.06
CA VAL A 104 7.52 -14.05 -7.17
C VAL A 104 6.24 -13.38 -7.67
N ASN A 105 5.35 -12.99 -6.77
CA ASN A 105 4.12 -12.28 -7.13
C ASN A 105 4.42 -10.96 -7.83
N ARG A 106 5.39 -10.20 -7.30
CA ARG A 106 5.89 -8.99 -7.94
C ARG A 106 6.42 -9.24 -9.34
N PHE A 107 7.24 -10.27 -9.52
CA PHE A 107 7.80 -10.62 -10.82
C PHE A 107 6.71 -11.01 -11.84
N LEU A 108 5.77 -11.88 -11.45
CA LEU A 108 4.65 -12.30 -12.29
C LEU A 108 3.79 -11.10 -12.70
N PHE A 109 3.47 -10.23 -11.75
CA PHE A 109 2.67 -9.05 -12.01
C PHE A 109 3.33 -8.10 -13.00
N LEU A 110 4.63 -7.86 -12.82
CA LEU A 110 5.41 -6.97 -13.68
C LEU A 110 5.62 -7.51 -15.10
N SER A 111 5.30 -8.78 -15.37
CA SER A 111 5.36 -9.35 -16.72
C SER A 111 4.23 -8.85 -17.64
N ASN A 112 3.06 -8.51 -17.09
CA ASN A 112 1.94 -7.91 -17.83
C ASN A 112 1.01 -7.09 -16.91
N PRO A 113 1.46 -5.92 -16.40
CA PRO A 113 0.71 -5.16 -15.41
C PRO A 113 -0.67 -4.72 -15.88
N SER A 114 -0.82 -4.34 -17.15
CA SER A 114 -2.07 -3.76 -17.65
C SER A 114 -3.24 -4.75 -17.60
N LEU A 115 -3.01 -6.01 -18.02
CA LEU A 115 -4.02 -7.06 -17.94
C LEU A 115 -4.32 -7.41 -16.48
N LEU A 116 -3.27 -7.62 -15.67
CA LEU A 116 -3.43 -8.06 -14.29
C LEU A 116 -4.05 -6.98 -13.39
N LEU A 117 -3.86 -5.71 -13.71
CA LEU A 117 -4.55 -4.60 -13.04
C LEU A 117 -6.06 -4.62 -13.30
N GLU A 118 -6.50 -5.03 -14.49
CA GLU A 118 -7.92 -5.14 -14.82
C GLU A 118 -8.58 -6.23 -13.95
N ASP A 119 -7.97 -7.42 -13.93
CA ASP A 119 -8.44 -8.56 -13.12
C ASP A 119 -8.40 -8.24 -11.61
N ALA A 120 -7.30 -7.64 -11.13
CA ALA A 120 -7.15 -7.24 -9.74
C ALA A 120 -8.23 -6.24 -9.31
N ARG A 121 -8.55 -5.24 -10.16
CA ARG A 121 -9.61 -4.26 -9.88
C ARG A 121 -10.99 -4.91 -9.82
N ALA A 122 -11.27 -5.87 -10.70
CA ALA A 122 -12.54 -6.61 -10.70
C ALA A 122 -12.72 -7.37 -9.37
N ASN A 123 -11.65 -7.99 -8.87
CA ASN A 123 -11.68 -8.79 -7.65
C ASN A 123 -11.56 -7.98 -6.35
N ALA A 124 -10.89 -6.82 -6.37
CA ALA A 124 -10.65 -5.99 -5.18
C ALA A 124 -11.93 -5.65 -4.39
N ARG A 125 -13.04 -5.36 -5.10
CA ARG A 125 -14.34 -5.06 -4.48
C ARG A 125 -14.94 -6.25 -3.75
N THR A 126 -14.73 -7.46 -4.27
CA THR A 126 -15.21 -8.71 -3.66
C THR A 126 -14.50 -9.00 -2.35
N PHE A 127 -13.23 -8.63 -2.25
CA PHE A 127 -12.37 -8.90 -1.09
C PHE A 127 -12.20 -7.74 -0.12
N ASN A 128 -12.99 -6.66 -0.27
CA ASN A 128 -12.87 -5.45 0.55
C ASN A 128 -11.46 -4.83 0.52
N CYS A 129 -10.73 -5.03 -0.58
CA CYS A 129 -9.43 -4.42 -0.87
C CYS A 129 -9.61 -3.15 -1.72
N TRP A 130 -10.70 -2.41 -1.51
CA TRP A 130 -11.04 -1.22 -2.26
C TRP A 130 -11.59 -0.17 -1.32
N ARG A 131 -11.03 1.04 -1.38
CA ARG A 131 -11.57 2.21 -0.69
C ARG A 131 -12.71 2.78 -1.53
N GLY A 132 -13.93 2.73 -0.98
CA GLY A 132 -15.19 3.09 -1.66
C GLY A 132 -15.14 4.40 -2.44
#